data_AF-A0A2M7SPL1-F1
#
_entry.id   AF-A0A2M7SPL1-F1
#
_cell.length_a   1.000
_cell.length_b   1.000
_cell.length_c   1.000
_cell.angle_alpha   90.00
_cell.angle_beta   90.00
_cell.angle_gamma   90.00
#
_symmetry.space_group_name_H-M   'P 1'
#
loop_
_entity.id
_entity.type
_entity.pdbx_description
1 polymer ?
#
loop_
_entity_poly.entity_id
_entity_poly.type
_entity_poly.pdbx_seq_one_letter_code
_entity_poly.pdbx_strand_id
1 'polypeptide(L)'
;MSIQAQVSIRMKKLGVLIHDARLAARRSIPECAEAIGVTSGVFRAYEAGHRAPSLPEMEVLAYFLDLPFRRFWSKEAVSDDTSPTEALNLPVLVGVRQRMIGALLRQARLKASISPKALSEQSGISTSRIRAYELGERPIPLPELEGLMSLLNGQVESLFDQTGPVGQWLSQQQAIQDFKKLPPELQDFVCKPVNRPYLDLALKLSELSTEKLRAVAENLLDITF
;
A
#
# COMPACT_ATOMS: atom_id res chain seq x y z
N MET A 1 -33.30 -11.72 24.76
CA MET A 1 -33.71 -10.96 23.55
C MET A 1 -34.03 -11.98 22.46
N SER A 2 -35.19 -11.90 21.80
CA SER A 2 -35.55 -12.89 20.77
C SER A 2 -34.68 -12.74 19.52
N ILE A 3 -34.49 -13.84 18.77
CA ILE A 3 -33.74 -13.84 17.50
C ILE A 3 -34.32 -12.81 16.53
N GLN A 4 -35.65 -12.68 16.45
CA GLN A 4 -36.32 -11.72 15.58
C GLN A 4 -35.97 -10.25 15.91
N ALA A 5 -35.85 -9.90 17.20
CA ALA A 5 -35.44 -8.55 17.59
C ALA A 5 -33.97 -8.28 17.24
N GLN A 6 -33.09 -9.27 17.41
CA GLN A 6 -31.68 -9.18 17.01
C GLN A 6 -31.51 -9.06 15.48
N VAL A 7 -32.31 -9.81 14.71
CA VAL A 7 -32.35 -9.74 13.24
C VAL A 7 -32.76 -8.34 12.78
N SER A 8 -33.82 -7.76 13.34
CA SER A 8 -34.29 -6.42 12.96
C SER A 8 -33.23 -5.33 13.19
N ILE A 9 -32.59 -5.34 14.37
CA ILE A 9 -31.48 -4.40 14.68
C ILE A 9 -30.31 -4.61 13.71
N ARG A 10 -29.98 -5.87 13.42
CA ARG A 10 -28.87 -6.20 12.51
C ARG A 10 -29.15 -5.77 11.07
N MET A 11 -30.38 -5.94 10.57
CA MET A 11 -30.78 -5.50 9.24
C MET A 11 -30.62 -3.98 9.06
N LYS A 12 -31.00 -3.20 10.07
CA LYS A 12 -30.79 -1.74 10.06
C LYS A 12 -29.31 -1.38 10.02
N LYS A 13 -28.48 -2.02 10.85
CA LYS A 13 -27.02 -1.81 10.82
C LYS A 13 -26.41 -2.19 9.47
N LEU A 14 -26.82 -3.34 8.92
CA LEU A 14 -26.33 -3.81 7.64
C LEU A 14 -26.71 -2.84 6.51
N GLY A 15 -27.93 -2.30 6.52
CA GLY A 15 -28.37 -1.29 5.56
C GLY A 15 -27.50 -0.02 5.58
N VAL A 16 -27.14 0.46 6.77
CA VAL A 16 -26.20 1.59 6.93
C VAL A 16 -24.83 1.26 6.36
N LEU A 17 -24.28 0.07 6.63
CA LEU A 17 -22.99 -0.37 6.10
C LEU A 17 -23.01 -0.49 4.57
N ILE A 18 -24.09 -1.00 3.98
CA ILE A 18 -24.26 -1.09 2.52
C ILE A 18 -24.30 0.32 1.91
N HIS A 19 -25.05 1.24 2.52
CA HIS A 19 -25.16 2.61 2.06
C HIS A 19 -23.82 3.33 2.07
N ASP A 20 -23.10 3.23 3.19
CA ASP A 20 -21.77 3.81 3.39
C ASP A 20 -20.76 3.22 2.40
N ALA A 21 -20.70 1.90 2.27
CA ALA A 21 -19.87 1.19 1.31
C ALA A 21 -20.12 1.64 -0.14
N ARG A 22 -21.40 1.76 -0.54
CA ARG A 22 -21.76 2.23 -1.88
C ARG A 22 -21.28 3.66 -2.13
N LEU A 23 -21.46 4.56 -1.16
CA LEU A 23 -21.02 5.95 -1.28
C LEU A 23 -19.51 6.08 -1.31
N ALA A 24 -18.79 5.34 -0.47
CA ALA A 24 -17.33 5.29 -0.48
C ALA A 24 -16.78 4.81 -1.83
N ALA A 25 -17.41 3.79 -2.43
CA ALA A 25 -17.10 3.30 -3.77
C ALA A 25 -17.66 4.18 -4.91
N ARG A 26 -18.36 5.27 -4.60
CA ARG A 26 -18.98 6.21 -5.55
C ARG A 26 -19.90 5.53 -6.57
N ARG A 27 -20.65 4.51 -6.15
CA ARG A 27 -21.60 3.78 -7.00
C ARG A 27 -23.04 4.26 -6.82
N SER A 28 -23.81 4.16 -7.89
CA SER A 28 -25.24 4.43 -7.89
C SER A 28 -26.04 3.19 -7.47
N ILE A 29 -27.28 3.41 -7.02
CA ILE A 29 -28.20 2.32 -6.65
C ILE A 29 -28.48 1.37 -7.84
N PRO A 30 -28.73 1.86 -9.08
CA PRO A 30 -28.93 0.97 -10.22
C PRO A 30 -27.73 0.07 -10.49
N GLU A 31 -26.51 0.60 -10.48
CA GLU A 31 -25.29 -0.18 -10.71
C GLU A 31 -25.13 -1.32 -9.68
N CYS A 32 -25.32 -1.02 -8.38
CA CYS A 32 -25.20 -2.05 -7.36
C CYS A 32 -26.32 -3.09 -7.41
N ALA A 33 -27.53 -2.67 -7.79
CA ALA A 33 -28.66 -3.59 -7.94
C ALA A 33 -28.43 -4.56 -9.11
N GLU A 34 -27.97 -4.04 -10.25
CA GLU A 34 -27.61 -4.82 -11.43
C GLU A 34 -26.48 -5.80 -11.11
N ALA A 35 -25.42 -5.35 -10.42
CA ALA A 35 -24.26 -6.17 -10.09
C ALA A 35 -24.62 -7.45 -9.30
N ILE A 36 -25.65 -7.40 -8.46
CA ILE A 36 -26.09 -8.54 -7.64
C ILE A 36 -27.38 -9.19 -8.15
N GLY A 37 -27.88 -8.78 -9.32
CA GLY A 37 -29.05 -9.38 -9.96
C GLY A 37 -30.39 -9.06 -9.30
N VAL A 38 -30.53 -7.89 -8.66
CA VAL A 38 -31.79 -7.43 -8.04
C VAL A 38 -32.30 -6.13 -8.66
N THR A 39 -33.54 -5.76 -8.37
CA THR A 39 -34.08 -4.45 -8.80
C THR A 39 -33.60 -3.33 -7.88
N SER A 40 -33.54 -2.10 -8.40
CA SER A 40 -33.20 -0.92 -7.58
C SER A 40 -34.12 -0.73 -6.37
N GLY A 41 -35.40 -1.15 -6.47
CA GLY A 41 -36.33 -1.11 -5.34
C GLY A 41 -35.94 -2.08 -4.22
N VAL A 42 -35.51 -3.29 -4.57
CA VAL A 42 -34.98 -4.27 -3.61
C VAL A 42 -33.70 -3.75 -2.96
N PHE A 43 -32.78 -3.18 -3.76
CA PHE A 43 -31.54 -2.61 -3.23
C PHE A 43 -31.79 -1.43 -2.26
N ARG A 44 -32.74 -0.54 -2.56
CA ARG A 44 -33.17 0.52 -1.63
C ARG A 44 -33.71 -0.06 -0.32
N ALA A 45 -34.44 -1.18 -0.38
CA ALA A 45 -34.94 -1.86 0.81
C ALA A 45 -33.80 -2.49 1.65
N TYR A 46 -32.68 -2.87 1.02
CA TYR A 46 -31.46 -3.28 1.72
C TYR A 46 -30.83 -2.11 2.48
N GLU A 47 -30.57 -0.98 1.82
CA GLU A 47 -30.00 0.20 2.49
C GLU A 47 -30.88 0.75 3.61
N ALA A 48 -32.21 0.72 3.42
CA ALA A 48 -33.16 1.13 4.44
C ALA A 48 -33.31 0.09 5.59
N GLY A 49 -32.68 -1.09 5.48
CA GLY A 49 -32.77 -2.18 6.46
C GLY A 49 -34.17 -2.76 6.62
N HIS A 50 -34.99 -2.70 5.57
CA HIS A 50 -36.31 -3.34 5.49
C HIS A 50 -36.22 -4.78 4.95
N ARG A 51 -35.19 -5.05 4.14
CA ARG A 51 -34.79 -6.37 3.68
C ARG A 51 -33.30 -6.55 3.93
N ALA A 52 -32.82 -7.79 3.89
CA ALA A 52 -31.41 -8.10 3.93
C ALA A 52 -31.03 -8.85 2.65
N PRO A 53 -29.86 -8.57 2.06
CA PRO A 53 -29.32 -9.39 1.00
C PRO A 53 -28.98 -10.79 1.52
N SER A 54 -29.01 -11.76 0.62
CA SER A 54 -28.45 -13.08 0.90
C SER A 54 -26.92 -13.02 1.03
N LEU A 55 -26.29 -14.07 1.55
CA LEU A 55 -24.83 -14.14 1.64
C LEU A 55 -24.18 -14.01 0.24
N PRO A 56 -24.60 -14.76 -0.80
CA PRO A 56 -24.07 -14.59 -2.15
C PRO A 56 -24.26 -13.18 -2.72
N GLU A 57 -25.43 -12.57 -2.51
CA GLU A 57 -25.67 -11.17 -2.92
C GLU A 57 -24.69 -10.21 -2.24
N MET A 58 -24.39 -10.42 -0.95
CA MET A 58 -23.42 -9.62 -0.22
C MET A 58 -21.98 -9.87 -0.67
N GLU A 59 -21.61 -11.11 -0.97
CA GLU A 59 -20.28 -11.45 -1.49
C GLU A 59 -20.03 -10.81 -2.86
N VAL A 60 -21.01 -10.89 -3.77
CA VAL A 60 -20.95 -10.26 -5.09
C VAL A 60 -20.93 -8.74 -4.96
N LEU A 61 -21.71 -8.16 -4.04
CA LEU A 61 -21.66 -6.74 -3.75
C LEU A 61 -20.28 -6.30 -3.25
N ALA A 62 -19.70 -7.05 -2.30
CA ALA A 62 -18.37 -6.76 -1.75
C ALA A 62 -17.30 -6.82 -2.83
N TYR A 63 -17.36 -7.82 -3.71
CA TYR A 63 -16.48 -7.95 -4.87
C TYR A 63 -16.66 -6.77 -5.84
N PHE A 64 -17.89 -6.41 -6.19
CA PHE A 64 -18.19 -5.31 -7.11
C PHE A 64 -17.74 -3.93 -6.58
N LEU A 65 -17.79 -3.74 -5.25
CA LEU A 65 -17.37 -2.51 -4.59
C LEU A 65 -15.87 -2.50 -4.23
N ASP A 66 -15.12 -3.57 -4.52
CA ASP A 66 -13.71 -3.76 -4.13
C ASP A 66 -13.47 -3.59 -2.61
N LEU A 67 -14.34 -4.22 -1.81
CA LEU A 67 -14.31 -4.12 -0.34
C LEU A 67 -14.10 -5.50 0.32
N PRO A 68 -13.31 -5.58 1.41
CA PRO A 68 -13.20 -6.81 2.19
C PRO A 68 -14.54 -7.20 2.80
N PHE A 69 -15.03 -8.42 2.54
CA PHE A 69 -16.33 -8.92 3.02
C PHE A 69 -16.54 -8.73 4.54
N ARG A 70 -15.47 -8.85 5.34
CA ARG A 70 -15.51 -8.66 6.80
C ARG A 70 -16.06 -7.29 7.22
N ARG A 71 -15.96 -6.26 6.37
CA ARG A 71 -16.53 -4.92 6.60
C ARG A 71 -18.04 -4.94 6.81
N PHE A 72 -18.76 -5.83 6.12
CA PHE A 72 -20.19 -5.94 6.32
C PHE A 72 -20.55 -6.66 7.63
N TRP A 73 -19.58 -7.31 8.29
CA TRP A 73 -19.75 -8.03 9.55
C TRP A 73 -19.22 -7.27 10.79
N SER A 74 -18.45 -6.20 10.59
CA SER A 74 -17.95 -5.35 11.68
C SER A 74 -19.07 -4.53 12.32
N LYS A 75 -18.83 -4.10 13.57
CA LYS A 75 -19.72 -3.20 14.30
C LYS A 75 -19.48 -1.72 13.98
N GLU A 76 -18.41 -1.43 13.24
CA GLU A 76 -17.88 -0.09 12.95
C GLU A 76 -18.11 0.27 11.48
N ALA A 77 -18.48 1.54 11.23
CA ALA A 77 -18.73 2.10 9.90
C ALA A 77 -17.41 2.55 9.25
N VAL A 78 -17.40 2.74 7.92
CA VAL A 78 -16.19 3.11 7.15
C VAL A 78 -15.65 4.49 7.57
N SER A 79 -16.51 5.37 8.06
CA SER A 79 -16.15 6.72 8.52
C SER A 79 -15.24 6.77 9.75
N ASP A 80 -15.09 5.66 10.48
CA ASP A 80 -14.30 5.63 11.73
C ASP A 80 -12.81 5.28 11.50
N ASP A 81 -12.43 4.79 10.31
CA ASP A 81 -11.02 4.66 9.92
C ASP A 81 -10.51 6.05 9.53
N THR A 82 -9.98 6.81 10.51
CA THR A 82 -9.27 8.06 10.23
C THR A 82 -8.19 7.80 9.20
N SER A 83 -8.25 8.53 8.07
CA SER A 83 -7.24 8.38 7.03
C SER A 83 -5.88 8.74 7.62
N PRO A 84 -4.82 7.93 7.47
CA PRO A 84 -3.47 8.23 7.96
C PRO A 84 -2.94 9.60 7.51
N THR A 85 -3.53 10.18 6.46
CA THR A 85 -3.20 11.50 5.91
C THR A 85 -3.72 12.68 6.74
N GLU A 86 -4.76 12.50 7.57
CA GLU A 86 -5.39 13.61 8.32
C GLU A 86 -4.50 14.18 9.42
N ALA A 87 -3.50 13.41 9.90
CA ALA A 87 -2.55 13.84 10.93
C ALA A 87 -1.26 14.48 10.38
N LEU A 88 -1.05 14.50 9.06
CA LEU A 88 0.22 14.93 8.45
C LEU A 88 0.08 16.26 7.71
N ASN A 89 0.99 17.20 7.98
CA ASN A 89 1.12 18.42 7.18
C ASN A 89 1.85 18.11 5.86
N LEU A 90 1.09 17.62 4.87
CA LEU A 90 1.61 17.18 3.57
C LEU A 90 2.40 18.28 2.82
N PRO A 91 1.96 19.55 2.77
CA PRO A 91 2.74 20.61 2.13
C PRO A 91 4.14 20.80 2.72
N VAL A 92 4.26 20.73 4.05
CA VAL A 92 5.56 20.85 4.74
C VAL A 92 6.44 19.65 4.38
N LEU A 93 5.89 18.44 4.35
CA LEU A 93 6.61 17.23 3.99
C LEU A 93 7.19 17.33 2.56
N VAL A 94 6.39 17.79 1.60
CA VAL A 94 6.84 18.02 0.21
C VAL A 94 8.03 18.99 0.17
N GLY A 95 7.94 20.12 0.88
CA GLY A 95 9.04 21.10 0.92
C GLY A 95 10.33 20.57 1.56
N VAL A 96 10.23 19.72 2.58
CA VAL A 96 11.41 19.04 3.17
C VAL A 96 12.03 18.07 2.17
N ARG A 97 11.21 17.23 1.53
CA ARG A 97 11.68 16.26 0.53
C ARG A 97 12.33 16.93 -0.67
N GLN A 98 11.78 18.05 -1.13
CA GLN A 98 12.36 18.83 -2.23
C GLN A 98 13.81 19.25 -1.96
N ARG A 99 14.09 19.75 -0.74
CA ARG A 99 15.45 20.14 -0.34
C ARG A 99 16.38 18.94 -0.21
N MET A 100 15.90 17.82 0.34
CA MET A 100 16.67 16.59 0.43
C MET A 100 17.07 16.07 -0.96
N ILE A 101 16.13 16.03 -1.90
CA ILE A 101 16.37 15.58 -3.28
C ILE A 101 17.41 16.49 -3.96
N GLY A 102 17.29 17.81 -3.80
CA GLY A 102 18.29 18.75 -4.30
C GLY A 102 19.69 18.48 -3.75
N ALA A 103 19.81 18.26 -2.43
CA ALA A 103 21.08 17.94 -1.80
C ALA A 103 21.67 16.60 -2.29
N LEU A 104 20.83 15.58 -2.48
CA LEU A 104 21.26 14.28 -3.01
C LEU A 104 21.69 14.36 -4.47
N LEU A 105 20.99 15.13 -5.30
CA LEU A 105 21.39 15.41 -6.67
C LEU A 105 22.76 16.11 -6.72
N ARG A 106 22.97 17.10 -5.86
CA ARG A 106 24.27 17.77 -5.71
C ARG A 106 25.36 16.77 -5.30
N GLN A 107 25.07 15.90 -4.35
CA GLN A 107 26.00 14.86 -3.91
C GLN A 107 26.35 13.90 -5.05
N ALA A 108 25.37 13.45 -5.84
CA ALA A 108 25.58 12.61 -7.01
C ALA A 108 26.48 13.29 -8.04
N ARG A 109 26.21 14.58 -8.33
CA ARG A 109 27.04 15.36 -9.26
C ARG A 109 28.48 15.48 -8.78
N LEU A 110 28.69 15.76 -7.49
CA LEU A 110 30.03 15.86 -6.90
C LEU A 110 30.75 14.51 -6.93
N LYS A 111 30.07 13.39 -6.65
CA LYS A 111 30.64 12.04 -6.78
C LYS A 111 31.06 11.71 -8.21
N ALA A 112 30.26 12.13 -9.20
CA ALA A 112 30.59 12.00 -10.61
C ALA A 112 31.70 12.97 -11.07
N SER A 113 32.18 13.87 -10.20
CA SER A 113 33.15 14.93 -10.52
C SER A 113 32.73 15.86 -11.67
N ILE A 114 31.41 16.03 -11.87
CA ILE A 114 30.86 16.86 -12.95
C ILE A 114 30.61 18.29 -12.43
N SER A 115 31.05 19.30 -13.19
CA SER A 115 30.76 20.70 -12.85
C SER A 115 29.31 21.08 -13.21
N PRO A 116 28.70 22.07 -12.54
CA PRO A 116 27.36 22.55 -12.93
C PRO A 116 27.28 23.02 -14.39
N LYS A 117 28.39 23.54 -14.95
CA LYS A 117 28.47 23.97 -16.35
C LYS A 117 28.47 22.76 -17.30
N ALA A 118 29.26 21.74 -17.00
CA ALA A 118 29.30 20.51 -17.80
C ALA A 118 27.94 19.78 -17.78
N LEU A 119 27.30 19.70 -16.61
CA LEU A 119 25.94 19.13 -16.51
C LEU A 119 24.91 19.97 -17.28
N SER A 120 25.08 21.30 -17.29
CA SER A 120 24.25 22.21 -18.08
C SER A 120 24.36 21.96 -19.58
N GLU A 121 25.58 21.78 -20.09
CA GLU A 121 25.85 21.48 -21.49
C GLU A 121 25.27 20.12 -21.92
N GLN A 122 25.36 19.11 -21.05
CA GLN A 122 24.84 17.75 -21.35
C GLN A 122 23.32 17.65 -21.25
N SER A 123 22.70 18.33 -20.29
CA SER A 123 21.25 18.22 -20.04
C SER A 123 20.41 19.24 -20.82
N GLY A 124 21.02 20.31 -21.34
CA GLY A 124 20.31 21.47 -21.89
C GLY A 124 19.64 22.35 -20.83
N ILE A 125 19.78 22.05 -19.54
CA ILE A 125 19.24 22.83 -18.42
C ILE A 125 20.26 23.91 -18.05
N SER A 126 19.82 25.16 -17.88
CA SER A 126 20.74 26.25 -17.54
C SER A 126 21.47 26.01 -16.21
N THR A 127 22.71 26.50 -16.11
CA THR A 127 23.52 26.36 -14.89
C THR A 127 22.84 27.00 -13.67
N SER A 128 22.10 28.10 -13.85
CA SER A 128 21.33 28.73 -12.78
C SER A 128 20.20 27.84 -12.27
N ARG A 129 19.50 27.15 -13.18
CA ARG A 129 18.41 26.24 -12.84
C ARG A 129 18.92 24.98 -12.15
N ILE A 130 20.05 24.43 -12.59
CA ILE A 130 20.74 23.32 -11.90
C ILE A 130 21.10 23.71 -10.46
N ARG A 131 21.64 24.92 -10.24
CA ARG A 131 21.95 25.39 -8.88
C ARG A 131 20.70 25.55 -8.01
N ALA A 132 19.63 26.12 -8.55
CA ALA A 132 18.36 26.26 -7.83
C ALA A 132 17.76 24.89 -7.45
N TYR A 133 17.94 23.87 -8.31
CA TYR A 133 17.58 22.47 -8.02
C TYR A 133 18.41 21.90 -6.88
N GLU A 134 19.73 22.03 -6.94
CA GLU A 134 20.64 21.52 -5.92
C GLU A 134 20.45 22.18 -4.54
N LEU A 135 19.98 23.42 -4.49
CA LEU A 135 19.66 24.13 -3.26
C LEU A 135 18.23 23.85 -2.76
N GLY A 136 17.41 23.17 -3.55
CA GLY A 136 16.00 22.93 -3.25
C GLY A 136 15.13 24.19 -3.28
N GLU A 137 15.61 25.28 -3.87
CA GLU A 137 14.88 26.54 -4.07
C GLU A 137 13.79 26.41 -5.14
N ARG A 138 13.97 25.46 -6.07
CA ARG A 138 13.02 25.16 -7.14
C ARG A 138 12.70 23.67 -7.18
N PRO A 139 11.42 23.29 -7.37
CA PRO A 139 11.04 21.90 -7.61
C PRO A 139 11.64 21.36 -8.89
N ILE A 140 12.14 20.12 -8.83
CA ILE A 140 12.71 19.41 -9.98
C ILE A 140 11.60 18.55 -10.60
N PRO A 141 11.19 18.79 -11.85
CA PRO A 141 10.28 17.90 -12.56
C PRO A 141 10.86 16.48 -12.62
N LEU A 142 10.04 15.46 -12.36
CA LEU A 142 10.51 14.06 -12.31
C LEU A 142 11.27 13.63 -13.59
N PRO A 143 10.81 13.94 -14.83
CA PRO A 143 11.57 13.58 -16.03
C PRO A 143 12.93 14.28 -16.13
N GLU A 144 13.03 15.52 -15.64
CA GLU A 144 14.32 16.22 -15.57
C GLU A 144 15.22 15.57 -14.51
N LEU A 145 14.67 15.15 -13.38
CA LEU A 145 15.41 14.44 -12.34
C LEU A 145 15.94 13.09 -12.84
N GLU A 146 15.12 12.32 -13.57
CA GLU A 146 15.51 11.06 -14.20
C GLU A 146 16.67 11.27 -15.18
N GLY A 147 16.54 12.24 -16.10
CA GLY A 147 17.58 12.58 -17.06
C GLY A 147 18.87 13.04 -16.40
N LEU A 148 18.78 13.90 -15.39
CA LEU A 148 19.95 14.36 -14.63
C LEU A 148 20.62 13.21 -13.88
N MET A 149 19.87 12.33 -13.22
CA MET A 149 20.44 11.18 -12.53
C MET A 149 21.12 10.21 -13.50
N SER A 150 20.52 9.98 -14.67
CA SER A 150 21.11 9.15 -15.73
C SER A 150 22.46 9.71 -16.20
N LEU A 151 22.56 11.02 -16.46
CA LEU A 151 23.82 11.69 -16.82
C LEU A 151 24.89 11.59 -15.73
N LEU A 152 24.48 11.46 -14.47
CA LEU A 152 25.36 11.32 -13.32
C LEU A 152 25.68 9.85 -12.97
N ASN A 153 25.34 8.90 -13.85
CA ASN A 153 25.48 7.45 -13.63
C ASN A 153 24.74 6.95 -12.37
N GLY A 154 23.62 7.58 -12.04
CA GLY A 154 22.75 7.21 -10.94
C GLY A 154 21.36 6.79 -11.42
N GLN A 155 20.52 6.39 -10.46
CA GLN A 155 19.14 5.96 -10.67
C GLN A 155 18.21 6.81 -9.80
N VAL A 156 17.04 7.19 -10.31
CA VAL A 156 16.10 8.07 -9.57
C VAL A 156 15.56 7.39 -8.31
N GLU A 157 15.48 6.06 -8.34
CA GLU A 157 15.09 5.18 -7.25
C GLU A 157 15.97 5.35 -6.02
N SER A 158 17.25 5.71 -6.20
CA SER A 158 18.17 6.01 -5.09
C SER A 158 17.77 7.25 -4.29
N LEU A 159 16.88 8.09 -4.83
CA LEU A 159 16.38 9.30 -4.20
C LEU A 159 15.04 9.09 -3.49
N PHE A 160 14.45 7.90 -3.57
CA PHE A 160 13.15 7.60 -2.97
C PHE A 160 13.20 7.77 -1.46
N ASP A 161 12.05 8.12 -0.88
CA ASP A 161 11.93 8.22 0.57
C ASP A 161 12.00 6.81 1.16
N GLN A 162 12.91 6.59 2.11
CA GLN A 162 13.10 5.29 2.77
C GLN A 162 12.61 5.27 4.21
N THR A 163 12.51 6.44 4.86
CA THR A 163 12.27 6.53 6.31
C THR A 163 11.07 7.37 6.68
N GLY A 164 10.66 8.31 5.82
CA GLY A 164 9.46 9.12 6.03
C GLY A 164 8.16 8.33 5.87
N PRO A 165 7.03 8.91 6.31
CA PRO A 165 5.74 8.22 6.28
C PRO A 165 5.31 7.85 4.85
N VAL A 166 5.69 8.65 3.84
CA VAL A 166 5.42 8.33 2.44
C VAL A 166 6.30 7.17 1.96
N GLY A 167 7.59 7.17 2.32
CA GLY A 167 8.51 6.06 2.02
C GLY A 167 8.09 4.72 2.63
N GLN A 168 7.66 4.75 3.90
CA GLN A 168 7.12 3.57 4.58
C GLN A 168 5.86 3.06 3.89
N TRP A 169 4.95 3.96 3.52
CA TRP A 169 3.73 3.60 2.79
C TRP A 169 4.02 2.98 1.41
N LEU A 170 4.94 3.56 0.63
CA LEU A 170 5.39 2.99 -0.65
C LEU A 170 6.02 1.60 -0.46
N SER A 171 6.87 1.44 0.55
CA SER A 171 7.52 0.17 0.86
C SER A 171 6.51 -0.90 1.26
N GLN A 172 5.48 -0.52 2.03
CA GLN A 172 4.38 -1.41 2.39
C GLN A 172 3.58 -1.84 1.14
N GLN A 173 3.29 -0.90 0.24
CA GLN A 173 2.58 -1.23 -0.99
C GLN A 173 3.37 -2.21 -1.86
N GLN A 174 4.69 -2.00 -1.99
CA GLN A 174 5.57 -2.91 -2.72
C GLN A 174 5.63 -4.29 -2.06
N ALA A 175 5.77 -4.36 -0.74
CA ALA A 175 5.78 -5.62 0.01
C ALA A 175 4.48 -6.43 -0.17
N ILE A 176 3.32 -5.76 -0.24
CA ILE A 176 2.05 -6.41 -0.54
C ILE A 176 2.04 -6.97 -1.97
N GLN A 177 2.58 -6.24 -2.95
CA GLN A 177 2.67 -6.72 -4.32
C GLN A 177 3.60 -7.92 -4.44
N ASP A 178 4.73 -7.91 -3.76
CA ASP A 178 5.67 -9.03 -3.78
C ASP A 178 5.13 -10.25 -3.06
N PHE A 179 4.40 -10.06 -1.95
CA PHE A 179 3.64 -11.14 -1.31
C PHE A 179 2.62 -11.78 -2.26
N LYS A 180 1.88 -10.99 -3.03
CA LYS A 180 0.90 -11.49 -4.02
C LYS A 180 1.53 -12.29 -5.16
N LYS A 181 2.83 -12.10 -5.44
CA LYS A 181 3.58 -12.87 -6.45
C LYS A 181 4.07 -14.23 -5.93
N LEU A 182 4.04 -14.47 -4.62
CA LEU A 182 4.45 -15.76 -4.05
C LEU A 182 3.52 -16.89 -4.54
N PRO A 183 4.00 -18.13 -4.65
CA PRO A 183 3.14 -19.30 -4.86
C PRO A 183 1.98 -19.35 -3.86
N PRO A 184 0.75 -19.75 -4.27
CA PRO A 184 -0.42 -19.81 -3.38
C PRO A 184 -0.18 -20.61 -2.10
N GLU A 185 0.56 -21.72 -2.20
CA GLU A 185 0.92 -22.56 -1.04
C GLU A 185 1.77 -21.79 -0.01
N LEU A 186 2.67 -20.92 -0.45
CA LEU A 186 3.49 -20.09 0.43
C LEU A 186 2.67 -18.95 1.04
N GLN A 187 1.77 -18.33 0.26
CA GLN A 187 0.84 -17.32 0.79
C GLN A 187 -0.01 -17.94 1.92
N ASP A 188 -0.62 -19.10 1.67
CA ASP A 188 -1.42 -19.84 2.64
C ASP A 188 -0.61 -20.28 3.87
N PHE A 189 0.63 -20.72 3.66
CA PHE A 189 1.52 -21.12 4.75
C PHE A 189 1.84 -19.95 5.68
N VAL A 190 2.18 -18.78 5.12
CA VAL A 190 2.56 -17.60 5.91
C VAL A 190 1.37 -16.99 6.66
N CYS A 191 0.16 -17.07 6.09
CA CYS A 191 -1.04 -16.52 6.71
C CYS A 191 -1.57 -17.33 7.91
N LYS A 192 -1.06 -18.54 8.17
CA LYS A 192 -1.50 -19.39 9.29
C LYS A 192 -0.74 -19.02 10.58
N PRO A 193 -1.41 -18.55 11.65
CA PRO A 193 -0.73 -18.16 12.90
C PRO A 193 0.10 -19.28 13.53
N VAL A 194 -0.36 -20.53 13.42
CA VAL A 194 0.35 -21.72 13.89
C VAL A 194 1.72 -21.89 13.22
N ASN A 195 1.91 -21.33 12.02
CA ASN A 195 3.17 -21.45 11.29
C ASN A 195 4.23 -20.43 11.71
N ARG A 196 3.89 -19.49 12.61
CA ARG A 196 4.81 -18.45 13.06
C ARG A 196 6.16 -18.99 13.56
N PRO A 197 6.23 -20.09 14.36
CA PRO A 197 7.50 -20.65 14.80
C PRO A 197 8.41 -21.10 13.63
N TYR A 198 7.85 -21.62 12.54
CA TYR A 198 8.64 -22.00 11.36
C TYR A 198 9.21 -20.78 10.64
N LEU A 199 8.44 -19.71 10.55
CA LEU A 199 8.91 -18.45 9.94
C LEU A 199 10.01 -17.80 10.79
N ASP A 200 9.85 -17.77 12.11
CA ASP A 200 10.86 -17.24 13.03
C ASP A 200 12.14 -18.11 12.99
N LEU A 201 12.01 -19.43 12.83
CA LEU A 201 13.15 -20.32 12.63
C LEU A 201 13.85 -20.04 11.29
N ALA A 202 13.10 -19.95 10.19
CA ALA A 202 13.64 -19.63 8.88
C ALA A 202 14.39 -18.29 8.87
N LEU A 203 13.85 -17.27 9.57
CA LEU A 203 14.50 -15.98 9.75
C LEU A 203 15.83 -16.13 10.49
N LYS A 204 15.85 -16.81 11.65
CA LYS A 204 17.08 -17.06 12.40
C LYS A 204 18.14 -17.81 11.58
N LEU A 205 17.71 -18.81 10.80
CA LEU A 205 18.61 -19.56 9.94
C LEU A 205 19.22 -18.67 8.84
N SER A 206 18.44 -17.74 8.28
CA SER A 206 18.93 -16.81 7.24
C SER A 206 20.03 -15.85 7.72
N GLU A 207 20.13 -15.61 9.03
CA GLU A 207 21.14 -14.76 9.65
C GLU A 207 22.46 -15.49 9.96
N LEU A 208 22.46 -16.83 9.90
CA LEU A 208 23.64 -17.63 10.20
C LEU A 208 24.65 -17.62 9.04
N SER A 209 25.94 -17.72 9.38
CA SER A 209 26.97 -17.96 8.37
C SER A 209 26.77 -19.32 7.70
N THR A 210 27.24 -19.45 6.46
CA THR A 210 27.15 -20.69 5.66
C THR A 210 27.76 -21.90 6.37
N GLU A 211 28.86 -21.70 7.09
CA GLU A 211 29.52 -22.73 7.91
C GLU A 211 28.62 -23.21 9.05
N LYS A 212 27.97 -22.29 9.77
CA LYS A 212 27.05 -22.63 10.86
C LYS A 212 25.81 -23.34 10.34
N LEU A 213 25.28 -22.93 9.18
CA LEU A 213 24.15 -23.61 8.54
C LEU A 213 24.50 -25.05 8.14
N ARG A 214 25.70 -25.28 7.60
CA ARG A 214 26.16 -26.62 7.24
C ARG A 214 26.30 -27.53 8.47
N ALA A 215 26.88 -27.01 9.56
CA ALA A 215 26.96 -27.75 10.81
C ALA A 215 25.58 -28.10 11.40
N VAL A 216 24.61 -27.19 11.33
CA VAL A 216 23.22 -27.49 11.75
C VAL A 216 22.60 -28.58 10.88
N ALA A 217 22.83 -28.55 9.56
CA ALA A 217 22.32 -29.57 8.64
C ALA A 217 22.95 -30.95 8.88
N GLU A 218 24.27 -31.02 9.14
CA GLU A 218 24.98 -32.26 9.48
C GLU A 218 24.44 -32.86 10.79
N ASN A 219 24.27 -32.04 11.83
CA ASN A 219 23.67 -32.50 13.09
C ASN A 219 22.21 -32.97 12.94
N LEU A 220 21.43 -32.37 12.02
CA LEU A 220 20.06 -32.83 11.72
C LEU A 220 20.06 -34.17 10.97
N LEU A 221 21.02 -34.40 10.08
CA LEU A 221 21.22 -35.68 9.42
C LEU A 221 21.58 -36.77 10.44
N ASP A 222 22.49 -36.50 11.36
CA ASP A 222 22.95 -37.47 12.37
C ASP A 222 21.85 -37.92 13.36
N ILE A 223 20.79 -37.12 13.55
CA ILE A 223 19.65 -37.48 14.42
C ILE A 223 18.45 -38.08 13.65
N THR A 224 18.50 -38.08 12.32
CA THR A 224 17.43 -38.62 11.45
C THR A 224 17.78 -39.98 10.84
N PHE A 225 19.00 -40.47 11.07
CA PHE A 225 19.49 -41.82 10.75
C PHE A 225 19.82 -42.59 12.04
#